data_AF-A0A1I3MQZ4-F1
#
_entry.id   AF-A0A1I3MQZ4-F1
#
_cell.length_a   1.000
_cell.length_b   1.000
_cell.length_c   1.000
_cell.angle_alpha   90.00
_cell.angle_beta   90.00
_cell.angle_gamma   90.00
#
_symmetry.space_group_name_H-M   'P 1'
#
loop_
_entity.id
_entity.type
_entity.pdbx_description
1 polymer ?
#
loop_
_entity_poly.entity_id
_entity_poly.type
_entity_poly.pdbx_seq_one_letter_code
_entity_poly.pdbx_strand_id
1 'polypeptide(L)'
;MDPARAAAMAAALNRAAPSGDLPPFWHHAYFWDIQPADHLGRDGHFRTGTGLIPDLGLPRRMWAGGRLEWHASLVTGTPATRLTTLGPVTRKSGRSGALGLVTLHHRITQGDRLCLTEDQSLVYREDPQPGAPRPVPAQADSAPVEETRSFGAMALFRYSAVTFNGHRIHYDAAYARDVEGHAGLVVHGPILAEGLIDLATRHLGPLAGFDYRALAPVVADETVTFCLAGHRAFVRGSDGRLCMDATVRPAT
;
A
#
# COMPACT_ATOMS: atom_id res chain seq x y z
N MET A 1 9.30 18.19 -1.34
CA MET A 1 9.72 16.79 -1.46
C MET A 1 11.20 16.70 -1.11
N ASP A 2 11.57 16.83 0.18
CA ASP A 2 12.98 16.92 0.58
C ASP A 2 13.82 15.68 0.14
N PRO A 3 15.10 15.88 -0.25
CA PRO A 3 15.95 14.77 -0.68
C PRO A 3 16.27 13.75 0.42
N ALA A 4 16.24 14.15 1.70
CA ALA A 4 16.58 13.27 2.81
C ALA A 4 15.58 12.11 2.95
N ARG A 5 14.27 12.38 2.83
CA ARG A 5 13.25 11.31 2.82
C ARG A 5 13.32 10.43 1.57
N ALA A 6 13.68 10.97 0.41
CA ALA A 6 13.93 10.15 -0.78
C ALA A 6 15.11 9.20 -0.55
N ALA A 7 16.21 9.69 0.03
CA ALA A 7 17.36 8.86 0.38
C ALA A 7 17.00 7.79 1.44
N ALA A 8 16.21 8.15 2.44
CA ALA A 8 15.72 7.20 3.45
C ALA A 8 14.84 6.10 2.83
N MET A 9 13.93 6.48 1.92
CA MET A 9 13.07 5.56 1.19
C MET A 9 13.90 4.61 0.31
N ALA A 10 14.84 5.16 -0.46
CA ALA A 10 15.78 4.39 -1.27
C ALA A 10 16.53 3.35 -0.41
N ALA A 11 17.06 3.78 0.74
CA ALA A 11 17.78 2.89 1.63
C ALA A 11 16.87 1.83 2.28
N ALA A 12 15.61 2.16 2.60
CA ALA A 12 14.63 1.22 3.15
C ALA A 12 14.27 0.11 2.14
N LEU A 13 14.27 0.45 0.85
CA LEU A 13 13.95 -0.47 -0.25
C LEU A 13 15.19 -1.12 -0.87
N ASN A 14 16.38 -0.83 -0.36
CA ASN A 14 17.67 -1.25 -0.92
C ASN A 14 17.86 -0.84 -2.39
N ARG A 15 17.54 0.42 -2.70
CA ARG A 15 17.64 1.05 -4.03
C ARG A 15 18.59 2.24 -3.99
N ALA A 16 19.08 2.64 -5.16
CA ALA A 16 19.83 3.89 -5.30
C ALA A 16 18.91 5.09 -5.04
N ALA A 17 19.44 6.13 -4.39
CA ALA A 17 18.71 7.37 -4.20
C ALA A 17 18.49 8.07 -5.56
N PRO A 18 17.31 8.64 -5.81
CA PRO A 18 17.05 9.36 -7.05
C PRO A 18 17.81 10.68 -7.10
N SER A 19 18.30 11.03 -8.29
CA SER A 19 18.85 12.35 -8.60
C SER A 19 17.88 13.08 -9.54
N GLY A 20 16.99 13.90 -8.99
CA GLY A 20 15.97 14.63 -9.77
C GLY A 20 14.57 14.09 -9.52
N ASP A 21 14.01 13.37 -10.50
CA ASP A 21 12.65 12.84 -10.42
C ASP A 21 12.51 11.83 -9.28
N LEU A 22 11.46 12.02 -8.49
CA LEU A 22 11.05 11.07 -7.47
C LEU A 22 10.44 9.84 -8.15
N PRO A 23 10.87 8.62 -7.79
CA PRO A 23 10.29 7.40 -8.35
C PRO A 23 8.76 7.34 -8.12
N PRO A 24 8.01 6.74 -9.05
CA PRO A 24 6.59 6.51 -8.88
C PRO A 24 6.28 5.86 -7.52
N PHE A 25 5.17 6.27 -6.91
CA PHE A 25 4.68 5.77 -5.60
C PHE A 25 5.43 6.27 -4.35
N TRP A 26 6.58 6.94 -4.49
CA TRP A 26 7.34 7.45 -3.34
C TRP A 26 6.73 8.68 -2.66
N HIS A 27 5.67 9.26 -3.21
CA HIS A 27 4.94 10.36 -2.58
C HIS A 27 4.36 9.99 -1.21
N HIS A 28 4.14 8.70 -0.95
CA HIS A 28 3.73 8.20 0.37
C HIS A 28 4.75 8.47 1.49
N ALA A 29 6.03 8.68 1.17
CA ALA A 29 7.04 9.09 2.15
C ALA A 29 6.91 10.56 2.60
N TYR A 30 6.09 11.38 1.93
CA TYR A 30 6.07 12.82 2.13
C TYR A 30 4.79 13.34 2.73
N PHE A 31 3.66 12.78 2.31
CA PHE A 31 2.34 13.24 2.75
C PHE A 31 1.85 12.43 3.95
N TRP A 32 2.59 12.56 5.04
CA TRP A 32 2.21 12.01 6.34
C TRP A 32 0.96 12.70 6.86
N ASP A 33 0.21 11.96 7.64
CA ASP A 33 -0.82 12.49 8.52
C ASP A 33 -0.26 12.32 9.93
N ILE A 34 0.11 13.44 10.56
CA ILE A 34 0.88 13.41 11.81
C ILE A 34 -0.10 13.65 12.94
N GLN A 35 -0.33 12.64 13.76
CA GLN A 35 -1.20 12.73 14.93
C GLN A 35 -0.43 12.37 16.21
N PRO A 36 -0.74 13.02 17.34
CA PRO A 36 -0.20 12.63 18.64
C PRO A 36 -0.71 11.24 19.08
N ALA A 37 -0.01 10.61 20.01
CA ALA A 37 -0.26 9.22 20.42
C ALA A 37 -1.67 8.98 20.99
N ASP A 38 -2.24 9.97 21.67
CA ASP A 38 -3.60 9.95 22.24
C ASP A 38 -4.72 10.01 21.18
N HIS A 39 -4.36 10.38 19.95
CA HIS A 39 -5.25 10.38 18.79
C HIS A 39 -5.16 9.09 17.96
N LEU A 40 -4.33 8.13 18.38
CA LEU A 40 -4.22 6.83 17.73
C LEU A 40 -5.27 5.85 18.25
N GLY A 41 -5.78 5.03 17.34
CA GLY A 41 -6.57 3.85 17.64
C GLY A 41 -5.68 2.72 18.13
N ARG A 42 -6.30 1.64 18.61
CA ARG A 42 -5.59 0.47 19.14
C ARG A 42 -4.67 -0.20 18.11
N ASP A 43 -4.95 0.00 16.82
CA ASP A 43 -4.19 -0.55 15.69
C ASP A 43 -3.00 0.35 15.29
N GLY A 44 -2.83 1.51 15.92
CA GLY A 44 -1.77 2.47 15.63
C GLY A 44 -2.04 3.41 14.44
N HIS A 45 -3.20 3.25 13.78
CA HIS A 45 -3.73 4.29 12.89
C HIS A 45 -4.41 5.39 13.69
N PHE A 46 -4.80 6.51 13.05
CA PHE A 46 -5.66 7.50 13.71
C PHE A 46 -7.02 6.90 14.03
N ARG A 47 -7.59 7.31 15.16
CA ARG A 47 -8.91 6.88 15.59
C ARG A 47 -9.94 7.14 14.50
N THR A 48 -10.82 6.18 14.27
CA THR A 48 -11.95 6.35 13.35
C THR A 48 -12.82 7.53 13.78
N GLY A 49 -13.46 8.20 12.81
CA GLY A 49 -14.27 9.38 13.09
C GLY A 49 -13.48 10.66 13.37
N THR A 50 -12.14 10.60 13.31
CA THR A 50 -11.29 11.80 13.32
C THR A 50 -10.87 12.14 11.88
N GLY A 51 -10.88 13.42 11.54
CA GLY A 51 -10.51 13.89 10.20
C GLY A 51 -11.57 13.61 9.13
N LEU A 52 -11.14 13.15 7.96
CA LEU A 52 -11.97 13.09 6.76
C LEU A 52 -12.89 11.86 6.69
N ILE A 53 -12.48 10.75 7.31
CA ILE A 53 -13.20 9.48 7.24
C ILE A 53 -14.19 9.40 8.41
N PRO A 54 -15.51 9.24 8.15
CA PRO A 54 -16.50 9.12 9.22
C PRO A 54 -16.26 7.85 10.05
N ASP A 55 -16.74 7.84 11.29
CA ASP A 55 -16.65 6.63 12.11
C ASP A 55 -17.55 5.53 11.55
N LEU A 56 -16.92 4.45 11.09
CA LEU A 56 -17.63 3.28 10.56
C LEU A 56 -18.03 2.29 11.65
N GLY A 57 -17.62 2.49 12.91
CA GLY A 57 -17.89 1.55 14.00
C GLY A 57 -17.23 0.19 13.79
N LEU A 58 -16.18 0.15 12.96
CA LEU A 58 -15.46 -1.07 12.57
C LEU A 58 -14.00 -0.93 12.99
N PRO A 59 -13.45 -1.90 13.72
CA PRO A 59 -12.23 -1.69 14.49
C PRO A 59 -10.93 -1.92 13.69
N ARG A 60 -11.01 -2.50 12.49
CA ARG A 60 -9.84 -2.77 11.63
C ARG A 60 -9.92 -1.99 10.34
N ARG A 61 -8.83 -1.31 10.00
CA ARG A 61 -8.63 -0.61 8.73
C ARG A 61 -7.57 -1.31 7.90
N MET A 62 -7.87 -1.54 6.63
CA MET A 62 -6.98 -2.15 5.65
C MET A 62 -6.88 -1.27 4.41
N TRP A 63 -5.67 -1.11 3.87
CA TRP A 63 -5.47 -0.56 2.53
C TRP A 63 -5.63 -1.68 1.50
N ALA A 64 -6.79 -1.73 0.85
CA ALA A 64 -7.18 -2.85 0.00
C ALA A 64 -6.77 -2.71 -1.47
N GLY A 65 -6.37 -1.52 -1.91
CA GLY A 65 -5.93 -1.26 -3.26
C GLY A 65 -5.92 0.22 -3.60
N GLY A 66 -5.75 0.52 -4.87
CA GLY A 66 -5.84 1.87 -5.37
C GLY A 66 -5.67 1.97 -6.87
N ARG A 67 -5.92 3.17 -7.38
CA ARG A 67 -5.75 3.52 -8.79
C ARG A 67 -4.93 4.79 -8.90
N LEU A 68 -3.83 4.75 -9.62
CA LEU A 68 -2.91 5.86 -9.83
C LEU A 68 -2.90 6.26 -11.30
N GLU A 69 -2.84 7.56 -11.57
CA GLU A 69 -2.56 8.12 -12.88
C GLU A 69 -1.47 9.18 -12.77
N TRP A 70 -0.33 8.92 -13.41
CA TRP A 70 0.79 9.86 -13.45
C TRP A 70 0.64 10.78 -14.66
N HIS A 71 0.61 12.09 -14.38
CA HIS A 71 0.52 13.18 -15.36
C HIS A 71 1.87 13.89 -15.53
N ALA A 72 2.74 13.77 -14.53
CA ALA A 72 4.10 14.29 -14.49
C ALA A 72 4.92 13.62 -13.39
N SER A 73 6.24 13.59 -13.56
CA SER A 73 7.14 13.30 -12.44
C SER A 73 7.02 14.35 -11.34
N LEU A 74 7.08 13.90 -10.09
CA LEU A 74 7.37 14.77 -8.94
C LEU A 74 8.89 14.94 -8.86
N VAL A 75 9.39 16.16 -8.63
CA VAL A 75 10.84 16.41 -8.53
C VAL A 75 11.24 16.53 -7.07
N THR A 76 12.35 15.88 -6.69
CA THR A 76 12.99 16.01 -5.38
C THR A 76 13.48 17.45 -5.14
N GLY A 77 13.54 17.89 -3.88
CA GLY A 77 13.85 19.27 -3.50
C GLY A 77 12.69 20.24 -3.67
N THR A 78 11.80 20.03 -4.64
CA THR A 78 10.68 20.94 -4.92
C THR A 78 9.47 20.62 -4.02
N PRO A 79 8.80 21.61 -3.39
CA PRO A 79 7.56 21.40 -2.64
C PRO A 79 6.44 20.82 -3.51
N ALA A 80 5.50 20.10 -2.90
CA ALA A 80 4.30 19.59 -3.58
C ALA A 80 3.12 19.67 -2.60
N THR A 81 1.92 19.83 -3.13
CA THR A 81 0.68 19.91 -2.36
C THR A 81 -0.18 18.71 -2.68
N ARG A 82 -0.71 18.02 -1.65
CA ARG A 82 -1.74 17.00 -1.82
C ARG A 82 -3.07 17.54 -1.30
N LEU A 83 -4.06 17.60 -2.19
CA LEU A 83 -5.46 17.76 -1.81
C LEU A 83 -6.08 16.37 -1.69
N THR A 84 -6.68 16.08 -0.54
CA THR A 84 -7.44 14.85 -0.30
C THR A 84 -8.92 15.17 -0.15
N THR A 85 -9.78 14.47 -0.88
CA THR A 85 -11.24 14.53 -0.70
C THR A 85 -11.80 13.15 -0.40
N LEU A 86 -12.90 13.12 0.37
CA LEU A 86 -13.62 11.89 0.65
C LEU A 86 -14.45 11.52 -0.58
N GLY A 87 -14.22 10.33 -1.10
CA GLY A 87 -15.03 9.72 -2.14
C GLY A 87 -16.19 8.91 -1.57
N PRO A 88 -16.66 7.89 -2.31
CA PRO A 88 -17.73 7.00 -1.85
C PRO A 88 -17.40 6.34 -0.50
N VAL A 89 -18.40 6.32 0.38
CA VAL A 89 -18.41 5.55 1.63
C VAL A 89 -19.59 4.59 1.59
N THR A 90 -19.32 3.29 1.58
CA THR A 90 -20.35 2.25 1.54
C THR A 90 -20.26 1.35 2.76
N ARG A 91 -21.40 1.09 3.40
CA ARG A 91 -21.52 0.03 4.42
C ARG A 91 -22.24 -1.16 3.80
N LYS A 92 -21.66 -2.34 3.96
CA LYS A 92 -22.22 -3.62 3.53
C LYS A 92 -22.26 -4.55 4.74
N SER A 93 -23.25 -5.44 4.77
CA SER A 93 -23.31 -6.53 5.73
C SER A 93 -23.52 -7.83 4.97
N GLY A 94 -22.79 -8.88 5.34
CA GLY A 94 -22.87 -10.18 4.69
C GLY A 94 -22.42 -11.31 5.61
N ARG A 95 -22.26 -12.52 5.04
CA ARG A 95 -21.89 -13.73 5.80
C ARG A 95 -20.56 -13.60 6.54
N SER A 96 -19.66 -12.72 6.09
CA SER A 96 -18.36 -12.44 6.69
C SER A 96 -18.37 -11.28 7.69
N GLY A 97 -19.54 -10.80 8.10
CA GLY A 97 -19.72 -9.66 9.01
C GLY A 97 -19.90 -8.33 8.29
N ALA A 98 -19.89 -7.26 9.08
CA ALA A 98 -20.00 -5.88 8.60
C ALA A 98 -18.71 -5.43 7.89
N LEU A 99 -18.89 -4.67 6.81
CA LEU A 99 -17.82 -4.18 5.94
C LEU A 99 -18.06 -2.71 5.59
N GLY A 100 -17.06 -1.88 5.82
CA GLY A 100 -16.99 -0.50 5.35
C GLY A 100 -16.05 -0.39 4.17
N LEU A 101 -16.46 0.29 3.11
CA LEU A 101 -15.61 0.61 1.95
C LEU A 101 -15.50 2.13 1.87
N VAL A 102 -14.29 2.65 1.82
CA VAL A 102 -14.01 4.09 1.72
C VAL A 102 -13.03 4.31 0.59
N THR A 103 -13.33 5.26 -0.28
CA THR A 103 -12.37 5.78 -1.25
C THR A 103 -11.91 7.16 -0.82
N LEU A 104 -10.60 7.39 -0.79
CA LEU A 104 -10.02 8.73 -0.73
C LEU A 104 -9.50 9.11 -2.10
N HIS A 105 -9.81 10.32 -2.55
CA HIS A 105 -9.26 10.88 -3.78
C HIS A 105 -8.12 11.83 -3.44
N HIS A 106 -6.96 11.61 -4.03
CA HIS A 106 -5.79 12.46 -3.87
C HIS A 106 -5.44 13.12 -5.20
N ARG A 107 -5.20 14.43 -5.15
CA ARG A 107 -4.62 15.21 -6.25
C ARG A 107 -3.32 15.81 -5.75
N ILE A 108 -2.21 15.50 -6.41
CA ILE A 108 -0.89 15.99 -6.04
C ILE A 108 -0.38 16.94 -7.12
N THR A 109 -0.12 18.18 -6.72
CA THR A 109 0.43 19.23 -7.57
C THR A 109 1.82 19.65 -7.12
N GLN A 110 2.64 20.08 -8.07
CA GLN A 110 3.94 20.69 -7.82
C GLN A 110 4.04 21.97 -8.67
N GLY A 111 4.06 23.12 -7.99
CA GLY A 111 3.72 24.40 -8.64
C GLY A 111 2.30 24.33 -9.23
N ASP A 112 2.13 24.79 -10.46
CA ASP A 112 0.84 24.78 -11.18
C ASP A 112 0.57 23.47 -11.95
N ARG A 113 1.47 22.49 -11.87
CA ARG A 113 1.36 21.23 -12.60
C ARG A 113 0.69 20.16 -11.74
N LEU A 114 -0.35 19.52 -12.28
CA LEU A 114 -0.86 18.26 -11.75
C LEU A 114 0.14 17.14 -12.07
N CYS A 115 0.63 16.45 -11.04
CA CYS A 115 1.62 15.38 -11.20
C CYS A 115 0.99 14.00 -11.05
N LEU A 116 0.11 13.83 -10.06
CA LEU A 116 -0.47 12.52 -9.74
C LEU A 116 -1.92 12.69 -9.28
N THR A 117 -2.78 11.79 -9.76
CA THR A 117 -4.08 11.51 -9.14
C THR A 117 -4.11 10.09 -8.62
N GLU A 118 -4.62 9.90 -7.41
CA GLU A 118 -4.70 8.59 -6.75
C GLU A 118 -6.07 8.40 -6.11
N ASP A 119 -6.74 7.30 -6.41
CA ASP A 119 -7.87 6.80 -5.64
C ASP A 119 -7.38 5.72 -4.69
N GLN A 120 -7.38 5.99 -3.39
CA GLN A 120 -6.98 5.05 -2.36
C GLN A 120 -8.22 4.30 -1.84
N SER A 121 -8.20 2.98 -1.91
CA SER A 121 -9.31 2.12 -1.46
C SER A 121 -9.03 1.52 -0.08
N LEU A 122 -9.84 1.91 0.89
CA LEU A 122 -9.78 1.45 2.27
C LEU A 122 -10.95 0.51 2.58
N VAL A 123 -10.65 -0.54 3.31
CA VAL A 123 -11.63 -1.50 3.84
C VAL A 123 -11.63 -1.43 5.35
N TYR A 124 -12.81 -1.32 5.93
CA TYR A 124 -13.05 -1.43 7.36
C TYR A 124 -13.82 -2.71 7.64
N ARG A 125 -13.45 -3.45 8.69
CA ARG A 125 -14.09 -4.72 9.02
C ARG A 125 -13.93 -5.07 10.50
N GLU A 126 -14.67 -6.09 10.91
CA GLU A 126 -14.54 -6.70 12.24
C GLU A 126 -13.23 -7.46 12.43
N ASP A 127 -12.88 -7.63 13.71
CA ASP A 127 -11.85 -8.55 14.14
C ASP A 127 -12.15 -9.99 13.70
N PRO A 128 -11.10 -10.79 13.42
CA PRO A 128 -11.32 -12.20 13.13
C PRO A 128 -11.96 -12.88 14.34
N GLN A 129 -13.08 -13.56 14.12
CA GLN A 129 -13.69 -14.39 15.16
C GLN A 129 -12.88 -15.69 15.31
N PRO A 130 -12.63 -16.18 16.53
CA PRO A 130 -12.00 -17.48 16.75
C PRO A 130 -12.73 -18.59 16.00
N GLY A 131 -11.99 -19.39 15.23
CA GLY A 131 -12.57 -20.49 14.44
C GLY A 131 -13.32 -20.08 13.17
N ALA A 132 -13.38 -18.79 12.83
CA ALA A 132 -13.97 -18.37 11.56
C ALA A 132 -13.17 -18.93 10.37
N PRO A 133 -13.85 -19.44 9.32
CA PRO A 133 -13.18 -19.95 8.13
C PRO A 133 -12.35 -18.84 7.47
N ARG A 134 -11.07 -19.12 7.22
CA ARG A 134 -10.22 -18.23 6.44
C ARG A 134 -10.59 -18.36 4.95
N PRO A 135 -10.74 -17.25 4.22
CA PRO A 135 -10.93 -17.31 2.78
C PRO A 135 -9.76 -18.07 2.14
N VAL A 136 -10.06 -18.98 1.22
CA VAL A 136 -9.03 -19.63 0.40
C VAL A 136 -8.57 -18.62 -0.65
N PRO A 137 -7.29 -18.22 -0.66
CA PRO A 137 -6.78 -17.31 -1.67
C PRO A 137 -6.86 -17.92 -3.07
N ALA A 138 -7.13 -17.09 -4.07
CA ALA A 138 -6.97 -17.50 -5.46
C ALA A 138 -5.51 -17.89 -5.73
N GLN A 139 -5.29 -18.79 -6.68
CA GLN A 139 -3.95 -19.18 -7.13
C GLN A 139 -3.54 -18.34 -8.35
N ALA A 140 -2.23 -18.16 -8.53
CA ALA A 140 -1.67 -17.47 -9.69
C ALA A 140 -0.67 -18.36 -10.43
N ASP A 141 -0.75 -18.33 -11.76
CA ASP A 141 0.17 -19.04 -12.65
C ASP A 141 1.52 -18.32 -12.79
N SER A 142 2.42 -18.89 -13.60
CA SER A 142 3.68 -18.25 -13.99
C SER A 142 3.49 -17.10 -14.97
N ALA A 143 4.50 -16.23 -14.99
CA ALA A 143 4.58 -15.11 -15.92
C ALA A 143 5.91 -15.14 -16.71
N PRO A 144 5.97 -14.49 -17.89
CA PRO A 144 7.21 -14.38 -18.66
C PRO A 144 8.34 -13.64 -17.92
N VAL A 145 7.98 -12.71 -17.04
CA VAL A 145 8.92 -11.96 -16.20
C VAL A 145 8.59 -12.25 -14.75
N GLU A 146 9.57 -12.74 -14.00
CA GLU A 146 9.45 -13.07 -12.57
C GLU A 146 10.69 -12.62 -11.80
N GLU A 147 10.48 -12.00 -10.63
CA GLU A 147 11.56 -11.61 -9.71
C GLU A 147 11.16 -11.97 -8.28
N THR A 148 12.02 -12.68 -7.55
CA THR A 148 11.74 -13.06 -6.16
C THR A 148 12.32 -12.06 -5.18
N ARG A 149 11.58 -11.77 -4.11
CA ARG A 149 12.04 -10.94 -2.99
C ARG A 149 11.44 -11.47 -1.68
N SER A 150 12.09 -11.17 -0.57
CA SER A 150 11.56 -11.35 0.78
C SER A 150 11.79 -10.08 1.60
N PHE A 151 10.94 -9.86 2.60
CA PHE A 151 10.98 -8.66 3.44
C PHE A 151 11.00 -9.07 4.92
N GLY A 152 12.13 -8.89 5.59
CA GLY A 152 12.26 -9.15 7.02
C GLY A 152 11.83 -7.98 7.89
N ALA A 153 11.79 -8.18 9.21
CA ALA A 153 11.34 -7.19 10.19
C ALA A 153 12.04 -5.82 10.06
N MET A 154 13.34 -5.80 9.77
CA MET A 154 14.09 -4.55 9.58
C MET A 154 13.57 -3.73 8.38
N ALA A 155 13.25 -4.39 7.27
CA ALA A 155 12.69 -3.70 6.09
C ALA A 155 11.31 -3.12 6.42
N LEU A 156 10.46 -3.89 7.11
CA LEU A 156 9.12 -3.44 7.50
C LEU A 156 9.17 -2.27 8.49
N PHE A 157 10.08 -2.31 9.46
CA PHE A 157 10.29 -1.20 10.39
C PHE A 157 10.73 0.08 9.66
N ARG A 158 11.76 -0.02 8.79
CA ARG A 158 12.29 1.14 8.05
C ARG A 158 11.25 1.73 7.10
N TYR A 159 10.46 0.88 6.44
CA TYR A 159 9.36 1.34 5.59
C TYR A 159 8.26 2.04 6.40
N SER A 160 7.88 1.47 7.54
CA SER A 160 6.91 2.11 8.46
C SER A 160 7.41 3.48 8.93
N ALA A 161 8.69 3.59 9.28
CA ALA A 161 9.29 4.85 9.72
C ALA A 161 9.29 5.92 8.62
N VAL A 162 9.71 5.58 7.39
CA VAL A 162 9.81 6.58 6.30
C VAL A 162 8.45 6.98 5.74
N THR A 163 7.44 6.10 5.82
CA THR A 163 6.06 6.39 5.39
C THR A 163 5.17 6.90 6.53
N PHE A 164 5.70 6.98 7.76
CA PHE A 164 4.94 7.28 8.97
C PHE A 164 3.70 6.39 9.13
N ASN A 165 3.82 5.12 8.75
CA ASN A 165 2.75 4.15 8.84
C ASN A 165 2.79 3.44 10.21
N GLY A 166 1.88 3.82 11.09
CA GLY A 166 1.78 3.31 12.46
C GLY A 166 1.00 2.00 12.62
N HIS A 167 0.54 1.32 11.57
CA HIS A 167 -0.27 0.11 11.75
C HIS A 167 0.55 -1.00 12.41
N ARG A 168 0.13 -1.41 13.60
CA ARG A 168 0.82 -2.37 14.47
C ARG A 168 1.08 -3.73 13.84
N ILE A 169 0.27 -4.15 12.85
CA ILE A 169 0.50 -5.43 12.16
C ILE A 169 1.86 -5.51 11.46
N HIS A 170 2.53 -4.38 11.24
CA HIS A 170 3.83 -4.31 10.56
C HIS A 170 5.05 -4.42 11.49
N TYR A 171 4.88 -4.21 12.80
CA TYR A 171 6.01 -4.19 13.75
C TYR A 171 5.74 -4.86 15.11
N ASP A 172 4.48 -5.12 15.47
CA ASP A 172 4.08 -5.78 16.71
C ASP A 172 3.54 -7.18 16.39
N ALA A 173 4.39 -8.19 16.55
CA ALA A 173 4.08 -9.56 16.18
C ALA A 173 2.99 -10.19 17.08
N ALA A 174 2.90 -9.78 18.35
CA ALA A 174 1.85 -10.24 19.25
C ALA A 174 0.50 -9.66 18.81
N TYR A 175 0.44 -8.36 18.53
CA TYR A 175 -0.78 -7.73 18.01
C TYR A 175 -1.22 -8.33 16.66
N ALA A 176 -0.28 -8.51 15.73
CA ALA A 176 -0.57 -9.07 14.41
C ALA A 176 -1.22 -10.46 14.51
N ARG A 177 -0.72 -11.32 15.41
CA ARG A 177 -1.21 -12.69 15.60
C ARG A 177 -2.48 -12.73 16.45
N ASP A 178 -2.42 -12.12 17.62
CA ASP A 178 -3.37 -12.38 18.70
C ASP A 178 -4.60 -11.44 18.62
N VAL A 179 -4.48 -10.31 17.92
CA VAL A 179 -5.59 -9.35 17.74
C VAL A 179 -6.13 -9.39 16.32
N GLU A 180 -5.26 -9.32 15.30
CA GLU A 180 -5.71 -9.26 13.89
C GLU A 180 -5.63 -10.59 13.13
N GLY A 181 -5.14 -11.66 13.77
CA GLY A 181 -5.22 -13.04 13.29
C GLY A 181 -4.26 -13.41 12.15
N HIS A 182 -3.21 -12.62 11.94
CA HIS A 182 -2.17 -12.89 10.95
C HIS A 182 -1.16 -13.94 11.44
N ALA A 183 -0.44 -14.58 10.52
CA ALA A 183 0.57 -15.60 10.89
C ALA A 183 1.86 -14.98 11.46
N GLY A 184 2.09 -13.69 11.23
CA GLY A 184 3.26 -12.94 11.68
C GLY A 184 3.12 -11.47 11.32
N LEU A 185 4.23 -10.73 11.33
CA LEU A 185 4.25 -9.36 10.83
C LEU A 185 3.81 -9.34 9.37
N VAL A 186 2.88 -8.45 9.03
CA VAL A 186 2.33 -8.34 7.68
C VAL A 186 3.20 -7.40 6.85
N VAL A 187 3.59 -7.83 5.66
CA VAL A 187 4.27 -6.96 4.69
C VAL A 187 3.28 -5.90 4.20
N HIS A 188 3.70 -4.63 4.17
CA HIS A 188 2.86 -3.54 3.69
C HIS A 188 2.42 -3.81 2.25
N GLY A 189 1.11 -3.77 1.99
CA GLY A 189 0.58 -3.74 0.62
C GLY A 189 1.28 -2.69 -0.26
N PRO A 190 1.53 -1.46 0.23
CA PRO A 190 2.31 -0.46 -0.49
C PRO A 190 3.71 -0.89 -0.94
N ILE A 191 4.46 -1.68 -0.17
CA ILE A 191 5.76 -2.23 -0.60
C ILE A 191 5.57 -3.15 -1.81
N LEU A 192 4.52 -3.98 -1.78
CA LEU A 192 4.20 -4.90 -2.88
C LEU A 192 3.75 -4.13 -4.13
N ALA A 193 2.91 -3.11 -3.98
CA ALA A 193 2.50 -2.25 -5.09
C ALA A 193 3.71 -1.55 -5.73
N GLU A 194 4.60 -1.01 -4.90
CA GLU A 194 5.83 -0.37 -5.39
C GLU A 194 6.75 -1.32 -6.13
N GLY A 195 6.89 -2.57 -5.65
CA GLY A 195 7.67 -3.59 -6.36
C GLY A 195 7.09 -3.94 -7.74
N LEU A 196 5.75 -3.99 -7.87
CA LEU A 196 5.10 -4.19 -9.18
C LEU A 196 5.29 -2.98 -10.10
N ILE A 197 5.19 -1.77 -9.57
CA ILE A 197 5.43 -0.53 -10.33
C ILE A 197 6.87 -0.48 -10.82
N ASP A 198 7.85 -0.80 -9.96
CA ASP A 198 9.27 -0.89 -10.33
C ASP A 198 9.52 -1.93 -11.42
N LEU A 199 8.97 -3.15 -11.26
CA LEU A 199 9.12 -4.23 -12.24
C LEU A 199 8.54 -3.82 -13.59
N ALA A 200 7.31 -3.30 -13.60
CA ALA A 200 6.64 -2.85 -14.82
C ALA A 200 7.40 -1.69 -15.47
N THR A 201 7.88 -0.72 -14.70
CA THR A 201 8.61 0.44 -15.23
C THR A 201 9.90 0.02 -15.94
N ARG A 202 10.64 -0.95 -15.38
CA ARG A 202 11.89 -1.46 -15.97
C ARG A 202 11.68 -2.22 -17.28
N HIS A 203 10.51 -2.83 -17.48
CA HIS A 203 10.24 -3.68 -18.65
C HIS A 203 9.36 -3.00 -19.72
N LEU A 204 8.49 -2.07 -19.32
CA LEU A 204 7.54 -1.39 -20.20
C LEU A 204 7.83 0.10 -20.38
N GLY A 205 8.78 0.66 -19.64
CA GLY A 205 9.05 2.09 -19.59
C GLY A 205 8.14 2.84 -18.60
N PRO A 206 8.15 4.18 -18.63
CA PRO A 206 7.34 4.99 -17.71
C PRO A 206 5.87 4.59 -17.75
N LEU A 207 5.19 4.63 -16.60
CA LEU A 207 3.76 4.29 -16.50
C LEU A 207 2.91 5.56 -16.47
N ALA A 208 1.79 5.54 -17.20
CA ALA A 208 0.74 6.55 -17.10
C ALA A 208 -0.40 6.12 -16.17
N GLY A 209 -0.50 4.84 -15.82
CA GLY A 209 -1.49 4.38 -14.83
C GLY A 209 -1.19 3.01 -14.22
N PHE A 210 -1.74 2.80 -13.02
CA PHE A 210 -1.61 1.57 -12.24
C PHE A 210 -2.86 1.37 -11.38
N ASP A 211 -3.59 0.28 -11.60
CA ASP A 211 -4.75 -0.13 -10.80
C ASP A 211 -4.40 -1.44 -10.11
N TYR A 212 -4.57 -1.52 -8.80
CA TYR A 212 -4.15 -2.68 -8.02
C TYR A 212 -5.09 -3.00 -6.86
N ARG A 213 -5.06 -4.27 -6.46
CA ARG A 213 -5.82 -4.78 -5.33
C ARG A 213 -4.99 -5.78 -4.52
N ALA A 214 -5.00 -5.60 -3.21
CA ALA A 214 -4.50 -6.58 -2.26
C ALA A 214 -5.55 -7.70 -2.06
N LEU A 215 -5.12 -8.95 -2.18
CA LEU A 215 -5.98 -10.13 -2.21
C LEU A 215 -5.66 -11.13 -1.09
N ALA A 216 -4.39 -11.28 -0.73
CA ALA A 216 -3.95 -12.10 0.39
C ALA A 216 -2.75 -11.46 1.11
N PRO A 217 -2.64 -11.61 2.44
CA PRO A 217 -1.50 -11.08 3.18
C PRO A 217 -0.22 -11.86 2.84
N VAL A 218 0.89 -11.15 2.87
CA VAL A 218 2.26 -11.70 2.88
C VAL A 218 2.84 -11.43 4.25
N VAL A 219 3.54 -12.40 4.84
CA VAL A 219 4.17 -12.22 6.15
C VAL A 219 5.68 -12.00 6.02
N ALA A 220 6.29 -11.41 7.05
CA ALA A 220 7.73 -11.18 7.07
C ALA A 220 8.51 -12.48 6.82
N ASP A 221 9.64 -12.33 6.12
CA ASP A 221 10.56 -13.40 5.71
C ASP A 221 9.96 -14.43 4.71
N GLU A 222 8.70 -14.30 4.33
CA GLU A 222 8.12 -15.05 3.22
C GLU A 222 8.71 -14.59 1.89
N THR A 223 9.19 -15.53 1.08
CA THR A 223 9.56 -15.26 -0.31
C THR A 223 8.30 -15.12 -1.17
N VAL A 224 8.22 -14.03 -1.91
CA VAL A 224 7.20 -13.78 -2.92
C VAL A 224 7.83 -13.56 -4.28
N THR A 225 7.07 -13.84 -5.33
CA THR A 225 7.45 -13.57 -6.73
C THR A 225 6.63 -12.39 -7.25
N PHE A 226 7.31 -11.35 -7.73
CA PHE A 226 6.74 -10.27 -8.51
C PHE A 226 6.72 -10.70 -9.97
N CYS A 227 5.55 -10.67 -10.58
CA CYS A 227 5.28 -11.22 -11.90
C CYS A 227 4.75 -10.14 -12.85
N LEU A 228 5.16 -10.19 -14.12
CA LEU A 228 4.65 -9.33 -15.18
C LEU A 228 4.36 -10.14 -16.45
N ALA A 229 3.12 -10.04 -16.94
CA ALA A 229 2.64 -10.69 -18.16
C ALA A 229 1.86 -9.67 -19.01
N GLY A 230 2.51 -9.13 -20.05
CA GLY A 230 1.95 -8.03 -20.83
C GLY A 230 1.68 -6.81 -19.95
N HIS A 231 0.41 -6.42 -19.83
CA HIS A 231 -0.03 -5.28 -19.02
C HIS A 231 -0.62 -5.67 -17.66
N ARG A 232 -0.50 -6.95 -17.26
CA ARG A 232 -0.89 -7.42 -15.93
C ARG A 232 0.37 -7.64 -15.09
N ALA A 233 0.38 -7.10 -13.88
CA ALA A 233 1.43 -7.32 -12.88
C ALA A 233 0.80 -7.91 -11.61
N PHE A 234 1.45 -8.86 -10.96
CA PHE A 234 0.90 -9.47 -9.75
C PHE A 234 1.99 -10.01 -8.82
N VAL A 235 1.65 -10.18 -7.54
CA VAL A 235 2.51 -10.82 -6.54
C VAL A 235 1.96 -12.20 -6.22
N ARG A 236 2.82 -13.22 -6.35
CA ARG A 236 2.52 -14.61 -6.02
C ARG A 236 3.30 -15.03 -4.77
N GLY A 237 2.62 -15.63 -3.79
CA GLY A 237 3.24 -16.25 -2.63
C GLY A 237 4.02 -17.52 -2.98
N SER A 238 4.90 -17.97 -2.10
CA SER A 238 5.68 -19.21 -2.31
C SER A 238 4.80 -20.47 -2.41
N ASP A 239 3.58 -20.41 -1.87
CA ASP A 239 2.54 -21.44 -1.95
C ASP A 239 1.62 -21.29 -3.18
N GLY A 240 1.94 -20.39 -4.11
CA GLY A 240 1.18 -20.15 -5.34
C GLY A 240 0.02 -19.17 -5.21
N ARG A 241 -0.28 -18.67 -4.00
CA ARG A 241 -1.42 -17.77 -3.80
C ARG A 241 -1.22 -16.40 -4.45
N LEU A 242 -2.28 -15.85 -5.00
CA LEU A 242 -2.32 -14.48 -5.53
C LEU A 242 -2.44 -13.49 -4.37
N CYS A 243 -1.35 -12.79 -4.05
CA CYS A 243 -1.27 -11.83 -2.95
C CYS A 243 -1.73 -10.43 -3.36
N MET A 244 -1.36 -10.01 -4.57
CA MET A 244 -1.74 -8.72 -5.15
C MET A 244 -1.91 -8.88 -6.66
N ASP A 245 -2.91 -8.24 -7.25
CA ASP A 245 -3.13 -8.19 -8.69
C ASP A 245 -3.21 -6.74 -9.14
N ALA A 246 -2.68 -6.44 -10.31
CA ALA A 246 -2.60 -5.10 -10.86
C ALA A 246 -2.66 -5.09 -12.39
N THR A 247 -3.24 -4.02 -12.93
CA THR A 247 -3.14 -3.65 -14.34
C THR A 247 -2.26 -2.43 -14.46
N VAL A 248 -1.32 -2.47 -15.39
CA VAL A 248 -0.37 -1.38 -15.66
C VAL A 248 -0.65 -0.77 -17.03
N ARG A 249 -0.52 0.55 -17.15
CA ARG A 249 -0.67 1.28 -18.41
C ARG A 249 0.62 2.06 -18.67
N PRO A 250 1.43 1.67 -19.65
CA PRO A 250 2.60 2.44 -20.07
C PRO A 250 2.22 3.86 -20.51
N ALA A 251 3.13 4.80 -20.34
CA ALA A 251 3.06 6.10 -20.97
C ALA A 251 3.28 5.92 -22.48
N THR A 252 2.45 6.58 -23.28
CA THR A 252 2.55 6.61 -24.75
C THR A 252 3.72 7.48 -25.20
#